data_AF-A0A4R4EEG7-F1
#
_entry.id   AF-A0A4R4EEG7-F1
#
_cell.length_a   1.000
_cell.length_b   1.000
_cell.length_c   1.000
_cell.angle_alpha   90.00
_cell.angle_beta   90.00
_cell.angle_gamma   90.00
#
_symmetry.space_group_name_H-M   'P 1'
#
loop_
_entity.id
_entity.type
_entity.pdbx_description
1 polymer ?
#
loop_
_entity_poly.entity_id
_entity_poly.type
_entity_poly.pdbx_seq_one_letter_code
_entity_poly.pdbx_strand_id
1 'polypeptide(L)'
;MDIKKKNQLCSILFFGTTTFLGCIILLNSVNWGNSAANNYIKLKLGGETEPSKYLLLCDAFINSYKWTGAIILLMGGYFLFKIIENYEFFRSDKDKSIDLSNKPSDRI
;
A
#
# COMPACT_ATOMS: atom_id res chain seq x y z
N MET A 1 0.29 -22.86 -16.37
CA MET A 1 0.77 -21.51 -16.01
C MET A 1 2.11 -21.65 -15.31
N ASP A 2 3.15 -21.01 -15.81
CA ASP A 2 4.54 -21.12 -15.32
C ASP A 2 4.64 -20.72 -13.82
N ILE A 3 5.40 -21.46 -13.01
CA ILE A 3 5.49 -21.27 -11.55
C ILE A 3 5.93 -19.84 -11.21
N LYS A 4 6.85 -19.29 -12.01
CA LYS A 4 7.33 -17.89 -11.88
C LYS A 4 6.20 -16.88 -12.05
N LYS A 5 5.30 -17.06 -13.03
CA LYS A 5 4.17 -16.16 -13.29
C LYS A 5 3.15 -16.20 -12.15
N LYS A 6 2.90 -17.39 -11.57
CA LYS A 6 1.97 -17.54 -10.44
C LYS A 6 2.47 -16.81 -9.18
N ASN A 7 3.76 -16.90 -8.87
CA ASN A 7 4.35 -16.23 -7.71
C ASN A 7 4.33 -14.70 -7.85
N GLN A 8 4.57 -14.20 -9.06
CA GLN A 8 4.47 -12.76 -9.36
C GLN A 8 3.04 -12.24 -9.21
N LEU A 9 2.05 -12.96 -9.75
CA LEU A 9 0.63 -12.59 -9.61
C LEU A 9 0.21 -12.54 -8.12
N CYS A 10 0.64 -13.53 -7.34
CA CYS A 10 0.38 -13.57 -5.90
C CYS A 10 0.99 -12.36 -5.17
N SER A 11 2.22 -12.00 -5.53
CA SER A 11 2.91 -10.83 -4.94
C SER A 11 2.19 -9.52 -5.28
N ILE A 12 1.79 -9.34 -6.54
CA ILE A 12 1.03 -8.15 -6.97
C ILE A 12 -0.29 -8.04 -6.22
N LEU A 13 -1.02 -9.15 -6.07
CA LEU A 13 -2.28 -9.17 -5.32
C LEU A 13 -2.06 -8.81 -3.85
N PHE A 14 -1.02 -9.37 -3.22
CA PHE A 14 -0.71 -9.11 -1.81
C PHE A 14 -0.30 -7.65 -1.55
N PHE A 15 0.60 -7.09 -2.35
CA PHE A 15 1.00 -5.69 -2.18
C PHE A 15 -0.09 -4.72 -2.67
N GLY A 16 -0.89 -5.13 -3.65
CA GLY A 16 -2.11 -4.45 -4.09
C GLY A 16 -3.12 -4.27 -2.97
N THR A 17 -3.47 -5.36 -2.29
CA THR A 17 -4.40 -5.30 -1.16
C THR A 17 -3.82 -4.53 0.02
N THR A 18 -2.52 -4.65 0.29
CA THR A 18 -1.83 -3.87 1.34
C THR A 18 -1.91 -2.36 1.06
N THR A 19 -1.62 -1.95 -0.17
CA THR A 19 -1.72 -0.54 -0.61
C THR A 19 -3.15 -0.04 -0.48
N PHE A 20 -4.12 -0.83 -0.93
CA PHE A 20 -5.54 -0.51 -0.82
C PHE A 20 -5.99 -0.36 0.63
N LEU A 21 -5.52 -1.22 1.53
CA LEU A 21 -5.79 -1.12 2.97
C LEU A 21 -5.22 0.19 3.55
N GLY A 22 -4.00 0.57 3.17
CA GLY A 22 -3.40 1.86 3.55
C GLY A 22 -4.28 3.05 3.15
N CYS A 23 -4.82 3.05 1.93
CA CYS A 23 -5.79 4.05 1.46
C CYS A 23 -7.06 4.09 2.31
N ILE A 24 -7.66 2.92 2.61
CA ILE A 24 -8.88 2.84 3.42
C ILE A 24 -8.64 3.46 4.80
N ILE A 25 -7.50 3.14 5.44
CA ILE A 25 -7.14 3.68 6.75
C ILE A 25 -7.03 5.21 6.68
N LEU A 26 -6.39 5.76 5.64
CA LEU A 26 -6.27 7.21 5.46
C LEU A 26 -7.63 7.89 5.30
N LEU A 27 -8.49 7.35 4.42
CA LEU A 27 -9.82 7.91 4.15
C LEU A 27 -10.74 7.86 5.37
N ASN A 28 -10.60 6.82 6.20
CA ASN A 28 -11.41 6.65 7.42
C ASN A 28 -10.74 7.17 8.70
N SER A 29 -9.54 7.76 8.60
CA SER A 29 -8.75 8.19 9.76
C SER A 29 -9.48 9.15 10.69
N VAL A 30 -10.29 10.05 10.15
CA VAL A 30 -11.11 10.99 10.92
C VAL A 30 -12.20 10.26 11.70
N ASN A 31 -12.97 9.39 11.04
CA ASN A 31 -14.06 8.65 11.66
C ASN A 31 -13.55 7.68 12.73
N TRP A 32 -12.49 6.93 12.42
CA TRP A 32 -11.88 5.99 13.37
C TRP A 32 -11.17 6.70 14.51
N GLY A 33 -10.50 7.82 14.24
CA GLY A 33 -9.88 8.65 15.27
C GLY A 33 -10.89 9.21 16.26
N ASN A 34 -12.00 9.76 15.77
CA ASN A 34 -13.10 10.24 16.61
C ASN A 34 -13.74 9.12 17.44
N SER A 35 -13.98 7.95 16.82
CA SER A 35 -14.53 6.78 17.52
C SER A 35 -13.57 6.26 18.60
N ALA A 36 -12.28 6.18 18.31
CA ALA A 36 -11.24 5.77 19.26
C ALA A 36 -11.13 6.76 20.44
N ALA A 37 -11.15 8.06 20.17
CA ALA A 37 -11.14 9.09 21.21
C ALA A 37 -12.36 8.99 22.12
N ASN A 38 -13.56 8.85 21.55
CA ASN A 38 -14.80 8.69 22.31
C ASN A 38 -14.78 7.41 23.18
N ASN A 39 -14.33 6.29 22.61
CA ASN A 39 -14.20 5.03 23.35
C ASN A 39 -13.17 5.14 24.48
N TYR A 40 -12.05 5.82 24.23
CA TYR A 40 -11.04 6.06 25.25
C TYR A 40 -11.62 6.85 26.43
N ILE A 41 -12.36 7.92 26.17
CA ILE A 41 -12.96 8.73 27.23
C ILE A 41 -13.98 7.93 28.04
N LYS A 42 -14.85 7.17 27.36
CA LYS A 42 -15.83 6.31 28.03
C LYS A 42 -15.18 5.25 28.92
N LEU A 43 -14.13 4.60 28.43
CA LEU A 43 -13.52 3.44 29.10
C LEU A 43 -12.43 3.81 30.11
N LYS A 44 -11.73 4.94 29.90
CA LYS A 44 -10.55 5.34 30.70
C LYS A 44 -10.78 6.58 31.56
N LEU A 45 -11.65 7.48 31.13
CA LEU A 45 -11.90 8.76 31.81
C LEU A 45 -13.32 8.84 32.41
N GLY A 46 -14.08 7.74 32.39
CA GLY A 46 -15.42 7.68 33.00
C GLY A 46 -16.49 8.46 32.24
N GLY A 47 -16.23 8.87 30.99
CA GLY A 47 -17.19 9.60 30.17
C GLY A 47 -17.13 11.12 30.30
N GLU A 48 -16.32 11.66 31.20
CA GLU A 48 -16.19 13.11 31.41
C GLU A 48 -14.82 13.60 30.95
N THR A 49 -14.80 14.71 30.22
CA THR A 49 -13.58 15.34 29.74
C THR A 49 -13.84 16.79 29.36
N GLU A 50 -12.90 17.67 29.67
CA GLU A 50 -12.92 19.06 29.21
C GLU A 50 -12.83 19.12 27.68
N PRO A 51 -13.58 20.02 27.01
CA PRO A 51 -13.61 20.10 25.54
C PRO A 51 -12.23 20.28 24.88
N SER A 52 -11.31 21.00 25.54
CA SER A 52 -9.94 21.19 25.06
C SER A 52 -9.13 19.90 25.05
N LYS A 53 -9.27 19.07 26.09
CA LYS A 53 -8.62 17.75 26.18
C LYS A 53 -9.24 16.76 25.20
N TYR A 54 -10.56 16.83 24.98
CA TYR A 54 -11.25 16.03 23.96
C TYR A 54 -10.66 16.25 22.56
N LEU A 55 -10.53 17.52 22.16
CA LEU A 55 -10.00 17.89 20.84
C LEU A 55 -8.57 17.39 20.65
N LEU A 56 -7.71 17.56 21.65
CA LEU A 56 -6.33 17.07 21.61
C LEU A 56 -6.28 15.54 21.43
N LEU A 57 -7.18 14.81 22.12
CA LEU A 57 -7.26 13.36 22.03
C LEU A 57 -7.71 12.90 20.64
N CYS A 58 -8.75 13.55 20.08
CA CYS A 58 -9.19 13.30 18.71
C CYS A 58 -8.04 13.51 17.72
N ASP A 59 -7.36 14.65 17.78
CA ASP A 59 -6.24 14.96 16.88
C ASP A 59 -5.12 13.93 16.99
N ALA A 60 -4.79 13.48 18.21
CA ALA A 60 -3.78 12.45 18.43
C ALA A 60 -4.18 11.11 17.77
N PHE A 61 -5.41 10.64 17.97
CA PHE A 61 -5.89 9.39 17.35
C PHE A 61 -6.01 9.50 15.83
N ILE A 62 -6.57 10.61 15.32
CA ILE A 62 -6.67 10.86 13.88
C ILE A 62 -5.28 10.85 13.25
N ASN A 63 -4.31 11.55 13.84
CA ASN A 63 -2.94 11.57 13.33
C ASN A 63 -2.29 10.19 13.41
N SER A 64 -2.54 9.41 14.46
CA SER A 64 -2.05 8.03 14.55
C SER A 64 -2.56 7.17 13.40
N TYR A 65 -3.86 7.23 13.07
CA TYR A 65 -4.41 6.52 11.92
C TYR A 65 -3.87 7.06 10.60
N LYS A 66 -3.69 8.38 10.45
CA LYS A 66 -3.08 8.98 9.26
C LYS A 66 -1.67 8.46 9.03
N TRP A 67 -0.81 8.48 10.04
CA TRP A 67 0.55 7.96 9.95
C TRP A 67 0.57 6.46 9.66
N THR A 68 -0.28 5.68 10.33
CA THR A 68 -0.39 4.24 10.10
C THR A 68 -0.79 3.93 8.65
N GLY A 69 -1.84 4.60 8.16
CA GLY A 69 -2.30 4.48 6.78
C GLY A 69 -1.23 4.91 5.77
N ALA A 70 -0.53 6.02 6.02
CA ALA A 70 0.53 6.52 5.16
C ALA A 70 1.71 5.55 5.07
N ILE A 71 2.16 4.97 6.19
CA ILE A 71 3.26 4.00 6.21
C ILE A 71 2.88 2.74 5.43
N ILE A 72 1.68 2.19 5.68
CA ILE A 72 1.18 1.00 4.97
C ILE A 72 1.05 1.28 3.47
N LEU A 73 0.51 2.45 3.11
CA LEU A 73 0.33 2.86 1.73
C LEU A 73 1.67 2.99 1.00
N LEU A 74 2.63 3.68 1.60
CA LEU A 74 3.96 3.88 1.02
C LEU A 74 4.71 2.55 0.88
N MET A 75 4.64 1.69 1.90
CA MET A 75 5.30 0.39 1.86
C MET A 75 4.70 -0.49 0.76
N GLY A 76 3.36 -0.61 0.70
CA GLY A 76 2.69 -1.38 -0.36
C GLY A 76 2.96 -0.81 -1.75
N GLY A 77 2.83 0.51 -1.91
CA GLY A 77 3.05 1.19 -3.19
C GLY A 77 4.49 1.08 -3.69
N TYR A 78 5.47 1.18 -2.79
CA TYR A 78 6.88 1.01 -3.14
C TYR A 78 7.19 -0.40 -3.65
N PHE A 79 6.68 -1.44 -2.98
CA PHE A 79 6.87 -2.82 -3.43
C PHE A 79 6.16 -3.10 -4.76
N LEU A 80 4.96 -2.55 -4.97
CA LEU A 80 4.29 -2.64 -6.28
C LEU A 80 5.12 -1.99 -7.38
N PHE A 81 5.63 -0.79 -7.14
CA PHE A 81 6.46 -0.08 -8.11
C PHE A 81 7.70 -0.90 -8.49
N LYS A 82 8.38 -1.50 -7.50
CA LYS A 82 9.53 -2.39 -7.72
C LYS A 82 9.19 -3.65 -8.52
N ILE A 83 8.02 -4.24 -8.32
CA ILE A 83 7.57 -5.41 -9.09
C ILE A 83 7.30 -5.02 -10.55
N ILE A 84 6.68 -3.86 -10.79
CA ILE A 84 6.39 -3.34 -12.13
C ILE A 84 7.68 -2.99 -12.88
N GLU A 85 8.61 -2.27 -12.23
CA GLU A 85 9.92 -1.90 -12.79
C GLU A 85 10.68 -3.14 -13.28
N ASN A 86 10.71 -4.20 -12.46
CA ASN A 86 11.31 -5.47 -12.86
C ASN A 86 10.58 -6.14 -14.03
N TYR A 87 9.25 -6.06 -14.09
CA TYR A 87 8.47 -6.67 -15.18
C TYR A 87 8.73 -6.01 -16.53
N GLU A 88 8.79 -4.68 -16.58
CA GLU A 88 9.09 -3.93 -17.81
C GLU A 88 10.51 -4.22 -18.32
N PHE A 89 11.48 -4.32 -17.41
CA PHE A 89 12.85 -4.71 -17.75
C PHE A 89 12.91 -6.09 -18.42
N PHE A 90 12.27 -7.11 -17.84
CA PHE A 90 12.24 -8.47 -18.43
C PHE A 90 11.47 -8.56 -19.75
N ARG A 91 10.50 -7.67 -20.00
CA ARG A 91 9.79 -7.60 -21.28
C ARG A 91 10.69 -7.06 -22.38
N SER A 92 11.49 -6.03 -22.08
CA SER A 92 12.38 -5.38 -23.04
C SER A 92 13.47 -6.32 -23.61
N ASP A 93 14.03 -7.20 -22.77
CA ASP A 93 15.06 -8.16 -23.22
C ASP A 93 14.50 -9.27 -24.12
N LYS A 94 13.26 -9.73 -23.88
CA LYS A 94 12.64 -10.74 -24.72
C LYS A 94 12.40 -10.24 -26.14
N ASP A 95 11.92 -9.00 -26.29
CA ASP A 95 11.62 -8.44 -27.60
C ASP A 95 12.90 -8.27 -28.44
N LYS A 96 14.02 -7.85 -27.84
CA LYS A 96 15.33 -7.80 -28.51
C LYS A 96 15.84 -9.17 -28.96
N SER A 97 15.63 -10.22 -28.15
CA SER A 97 16.12 -11.56 -28.49
C SER A 97 15.37 -12.19 -29.67
N ILE A 98 14.07 -11.91 -29.82
CA ILE A 98 13.24 -12.39 -30.93
C ILE A 98 13.62 -11.66 -32.24
N ASP A 99 13.93 -10.38 -32.16
CA ASP A 99 14.36 -9.58 -33.31
C ASP A 99 15.72 -10.04 -33.85
N LEU A 100 16.63 -10.45 -32.96
CA LEU A 100 17.92 -11.04 -33.34
C LEU A 100 17.81 -12.45 -33.94
N SER A 101 16.83 -13.26 -33.53
CA SER A 101 16.64 -14.60 -34.11
C SER A 101 15.95 -14.57 -35.48
N ASN A 102 15.22 -13.50 -35.80
CA ASN A 102 14.56 -13.32 -37.09
C ASN A 102 15.42 -12.59 -38.13
N LYS A 103 16.65 -12.19 -37.77
CA LYS A 103 17.57 -11.62 -38.75
C LYS A 103 18.04 -12.76 -39.68
N PRO A 104 17.73 -12.70 -40.99
CA PRO A 104 18.20 -13.74 -41.91
C PRO A 104 19.72 -13.83 -41.82
N SER A 105 20.21 -15.07 -41.83
CA SER A 105 21.63 -15.42 -41.82
C SER A 105 22.30 -15.01 -43.14
N ASP A 106 22.24 -13.72 -43.47
CA ASP A 106 22.84 -13.15 -44.66
C ASP A 106 24.27 -12.74 -44.30
N ARG A 107 25.16 -13.74 -44.30
CA ARG A 107 26.63 -13.68 -44.37
C ARG A 107 27.10 -15.15 -44.43
N ILE A 108 27.27 -15.70 -45.64
CA ILE A 108 28.56 -15.86 -46.36
C ILE A 108 29.66 -16.37 -45.42
#